data_AF-A0A6I2V2A9-F1
#
_entry.id   AF-A0A6I2V2A9-F1
#
_cell.length_a   1.000
_cell.length_b   1.000
_cell.length_c   1.000
_cell.angle_alpha   90.00
_cell.angle_beta   90.00
_cell.angle_gamma   90.00
#
_symmetry.space_group_name_H-M   'P 1'
#
loop_
_entity.id
_entity.type
_entity.pdbx_description
1 polymer ?
#
loop_
_entity_poly.entity_id
_entity_poly.type
_entity_poly.pdbx_seq_one_letter_code
_entity_poly.pdbx_strand_id
1 'polypeptide(L)'
;MSTLANTFADELRLRSESDLAALFTLRPDLLSPVPNDFSALAARANSTPSLVRALDSLNLWHYQIVEAACSIAEPFKKSELIAVTSSETTFAIENLWQLGLIYKDGDKYRTPTNLKLLIGDEPVGLGPIYPGKADLNKLKDVPKTSEAVLAKLTWGPPRGQITDIKKPGTAIGWLLDNNILIPMDSHTVALPREFGIKLRGGKVHKELSIKAPDLTGKKLSQKQIDLAAIANISTVMRWCEELLHNLSDEPPTALRTGGIGIRDLKRIAEHIGVDEACAGFIAELCYLGGLLVIDPDDQILPTSAFDLWLTKDPEERWYSLAVLWLESSRVAGLIGKSSDKNIAPLGPELDRAGVGLIKQTTLKVLLENEEITPEITSLQSIVKWFNP
;
A
#
# COMPACT_ATOMS: atom_id res chain seq x y z
N MET A 1 -12.17 -39.60 -14.34
CA MET A 1 -13.11 -38.49 -14.09
C MET A 1 -12.33 -37.20 -14.24
N SER A 2 -12.66 -36.40 -15.26
CA SER A 2 -12.11 -35.05 -15.40
C SER A 2 -12.56 -34.25 -14.19
N THR A 3 -11.67 -34.01 -13.24
CA THR A 3 -11.93 -33.13 -12.11
C THR A 3 -12.14 -31.73 -12.67
N LEU A 4 -13.39 -31.27 -12.65
CA LEU A 4 -13.73 -29.86 -12.86
C LEU A 4 -12.80 -29.02 -11.97
N ALA A 5 -12.18 -27.99 -12.55
CA ALA A 5 -11.34 -27.07 -11.79
C ALA A 5 -12.18 -26.48 -10.64
N ASN A 6 -11.67 -26.54 -9.41
CA ASN A 6 -12.38 -25.95 -8.28
C ASN A 6 -12.54 -24.44 -8.51
N THR A 7 -13.77 -23.95 -8.44
CA THR A 7 -14.03 -22.51 -8.46
C THR A 7 -13.68 -21.91 -7.10
N PHE A 8 -13.50 -20.59 -7.03
CA PHE A 8 -13.28 -19.92 -5.75
C PHE A 8 -14.49 -20.09 -4.80
N ALA A 9 -15.72 -20.13 -5.34
CA ALA A 9 -16.92 -20.41 -4.56
C ALA A 9 -16.93 -21.84 -4.00
N ASP A 10 -16.46 -22.83 -4.76
CA ASP A 10 -16.34 -24.21 -4.28
C ASP A 10 -15.31 -24.33 -3.17
N GLU A 11 -14.18 -23.62 -3.29
CA GLU A 11 -13.16 -23.58 -2.25
C GLU A 11 -13.67 -22.94 -0.96
N LEU A 12 -14.35 -21.80 -1.05
CA LEU A 12 -14.95 -21.13 0.11
C LEU A 12 -15.98 -22.02 0.81
N ARG A 13 -16.74 -22.82 0.08
CA ARG A 13 -17.71 -23.79 0.64
C ARG A 13 -17.03 -24.90 1.44
N LEU A 14 -15.77 -25.22 1.14
CA LEU A 14 -14.98 -26.26 1.80
C LEU A 14 -14.20 -25.73 3.02
N ARG A 15 -14.15 -24.41 3.23
CA ARG A 15 -13.49 -23.81 4.40
C ARG A 15 -14.23 -24.16 5.69
N SER A 16 -13.48 -24.30 6.77
CA SER A 16 -14.07 -24.45 8.10
C SER A 16 -14.73 -23.15 8.56
N GLU A 17 -15.60 -23.23 9.58
CA GLU A 17 -16.19 -22.04 10.20
C GLU A 17 -15.13 -21.06 10.71
N SER A 18 -14.04 -21.56 11.30
CA SER A 18 -12.91 -20.74 11.75
C SER A 18 -12.19 -20.05 10.60
N ASP A 19 -12.03 -20.71 9.46
CA ASP A 19 -11.36 -20.11 8.29
C ASP A 19 -12.25 -19.05 7.63
N LEU A 20 -13.57 -19.24 7.63
CA LEU A 20 -14.52 -18.23 7.17
C LEU A 20 -14.55 -17.02 8.11
N ALA A 21 -14.53 -17.25 9.42
CA ALA A 21 -14.43 -16.18 10.41
C ALA A 21 -13.12 -15.39 10.27
N ALA A 22 -12.00 -16.07 10.00
CA ALA A 22 -10.72 -15.43 9.70
C ALA A 22 -10.80 -14.58 8.44
N LEU A 23 -11.39 -15.09 7.35
CA LEU A 23 -11.61 -14.32 6.12
C LEU A 23 -12.41 -13.04 6.40
N PHE A 24 -13.51 -13.12 7.14
CA PHE A 24 -14.34 -11.93 7.44
C PHE A 24 -13.66 -10.93 8.38
N THR A 25 -12.81 -11.42 9.29
CA THR A 25 -12.01 -10.56 10.17
C THR A 25 -10.96 -9.78 9.36
N LEU A 26 -10.29 -10.45 8.43
CA LEU A 26 -9.28 -9.85 7.56
C LEU A 26 -9.88 -9.02 6.42
N ARG A 27 -11.12 -9.31 6.02
CA ARG A 27 -11.86 -8.64 4.94
C ARG A 27 -13.28 -8.25 5.38
N PRO A 28 -13.42 -7.26 6.29
CA PRO A 28 -14.73 -6.80 6.78
C PRO A 28 -15.63 -6.26 5.66
N ASP A 29 -15.03 -5.80 4.57
CA ASP A 29 -15.74 -5.30 3.40
C ASP A 29 -16.57 -6.38 2.67
N LEU A 30 -16.32 -7.66 2.96
CA LEU A 30 -17.12 -8.76 2.41
C LEU A 30 -18.51 -8.87 3.05
N LEU A 31 -18.73 -8.24 4.20
CA LEU A 31 -19.99 -8.33 4.97
C LEU A 31 -21.02 -7.24 4.63
N SER A 32 -20.67 -6.27 3.78
CA SER A 32 -21.54 -5.13 3.49
C SER A 32 -21.87 -5.01 1.99
N PRO A 33 -23.10 -5.37 1.55
CA PRO A 33 -24.16 -6.04 2.31
C PRO A 33 -23.85 -7.53 2.58
N VAL A 34 -24.50 -8.18 3.53
CA VAL A 34 -24.23 -9.61 3.82
C VAL A 34 -24.45 -10.47 2.56
N PRO A 35 -23.48 -11.33 2.17
CA PRO A 35 -23.64 -12.19 1.00
C PRO A 35 -24.67 -13.30 1.27
N ASN A 36 -25.54 -13.57 0.30
CA ASN A 36 -26.61 -14.57 0.44
C ASN A 36 -26.14 -16.02 0.22
N ASP A 37 -25.01 -16.21 -0.46
CA ASP A 37 -24.40 -17.52 -0.72
C ASP A 37 -22.89 -17.39 -1.01
N PHE A 38 -22.20 -18.53 -1.16
CA PHE A 38 -20.77 -18.57 -1.45
C PHE A 38 -20.38 -18.07 -2.84
N SER A 39 -21.30 -18.09 -3.81
CA SER A 39 -21.05 -17.53 -5.14
C SER A 39 -21.01 -16.00 -5.08
N ALA A 40 -21.95 -15.40 -4.35
CA ALA A 40 -21.99 -13.97 -4.06
C ALA A 40 -20.77 -13.51 -3.23
N LEU A 41 -20.37 -14.31 -2.23
CA LEU A 41 -19.15 -14.06 -1.46
C LEU A 41 -17.91 -14.10 -2.35
N ALA A 42 -17.75 -15.14 -3.19
CA ALA A 42 -16.62 -15.26 -4.12
C ALA A 42 -16.57 -14.09 -5.11
N ALA A 43 -17.73 -13.72 -5.68
CA ALA A 43 -17.83 -12.59 -6.62
C ALA A 43 -17.42 -11.27 -5.96
N ARG A 44 -17.84 -11.03 -4.71
CA ARG A 44 -17.45 -9.84 -3.94
C ARG A 44 -15.96 -9.85 -3.60
N ALA A 45 -15.44 -10.97 -3.09
CA ALA A 45 -14.04 -11.11 -2.74
C ALA A 45 -13.11 -10.93 -3.95
N ASN A 46 -13.57 -11.30 -5.14
CA ASN A 46 -12.89 -11.08 -6.42
C ASN A 46 -13.23 -9.71 -7.07
N SER A 47 -14.03 -8.85 -6.46
CA SER A 47 -14.30 -7.51 -7.01
C SER A 47 -13.07 -6.61 -6.86
N THR A 48 -12.85 -5.72 -7.83
CA THR A 48 -11.70 -4.81 -7.83
C THR A 48 -11.58 -3.99 -6.55
N PRO A 49 -12.63 -3.31 -6.04
CA PRO A 49 -12.51 -2.51 -4.82
C PRO A 49 -12.11 -3.35 -3.60
N SER A 50 -12.58 -4.60 -3.55
CA SER A 50 -12.32 -5.51 -2.44
C SER A 50 -10.91 -6.07 -2.49
N LEU A 51 -10.42 -6.43 -3.68
CA LEU A 51 -9.04 -6.87 -3.89
C LEU A 51 -8.02 -5.76 -3.63
N VAL A 52 -8.31 -4.51 -4.02
CA VAL A 52 -7.43 -3.36 -3.71
C VAL A 52 -7.25 -3.21 -2.20
N ARG A 53 -8.34 -3.22 -1.42
CA ARG A 53 -8.23 -3.16 0.06
C ARG A 53 -7.42 -4.32 0.65
N ALA A 54 -7.54 -5.51 0.06
CA ALA A 54 -6.79 -6.68 0.49
C ALA A 54 -5.30 -6.59 0.13
N LEU A 55 -4.96 -5.96 -0.98
CA LEU A 55 -3.58 -5.68 -1.37
C LEU A 55 -2.98 -4.57 -0.50
N ASP A 56 -3.75 -3.54 -0.16
CA ASP A 56 -3.33 -2.42 0.70
C ASP A 56 -3.01 -2.87 2.13
N SER A 57 -3.50 -4.04 2.57
CA SER A 57 -3.18 -4.61 3.89
C SER A 57 -1.94 -5.51 3.89
N LEU A 58 -1.34 -5.76 2.73
CA LEU A 58 -0.15 -6.61 2.62
C LEU A 58 1.12 -5.82 2.94
N ASN A 59 2.06 -6.47 3.64
CA ASN A 59 3.45 -6.04 3.60
C ASN A 59 4.11 -6.43 2.26
N LEU A 60 5.27 -5.86 2.00
CA LEU A 60 6.03 -6.06 0.77
C LEU A 60 6.34 -7.54 0.51
N TRP A 61 6.63 -8.34 1.55
CA TRP A 61 6.88 -9.77 1.37
C TRP A 61 5.65 -10.51 0.82
N HIS A 62 4.49 -10.30 1.44
CA HIS A 62 3.24 -10.89 1.00
C HIS A 62 2.86 -10.41 -0.41
N TYR A 63 3.07 -9.12 -0.71
CA TYR A 63 2.83 -8.56 -2.04
C TYR A 63 3.71 -9.23 -3.10
N GLN A 64 5.02 -9.40 -2.82
CA GLN A 64 5.95 -10.08 -3.71
C GLN A 64 5.55 -11.55 -4.00
N ILE A 65 4.96 -12.24 -3.01
CA ILE A 65 4.43 -13.59 -3.22
C ILE A 65 3.18 -13.57 -4.11
N VAL A 66 2.28 -12.60 -3.95
CA VAL A 66 1.10 -12.44 -4.82
C VAL A 66 1.54 -12.20 -6.26
N GLU A 67 2.49 -11.30 -6.49
CA GLU A 67 3.07 -11.08 -7.81
C GLU A 67 3.70 -12.35 -8.39
N ALA A 68 4.41 -13.13 -7.57
CA ALA A 68 4.99 -14.40 -7.98
C ALA A 68 3.91 -15.43 -8.33
N ALA A 69 2.82 -15.51 -7.57
CA ALA A 69 1.68 -16.37 -7.84
C ALA A 69 0.98 -16.01 -9.15
N CYS A 70 0.81 -14.71 -9.44
CA CYS A 70 0.30 -14.23 -10.73
C CYS A 70 1.30 -14.44 -11.88
N SER A 71 2.58 -14.66 -11.56
CA SER A 71 3.64 -14.88 -12.53
C SER A 71 3.74 -16.34 -13.00
N ILE A 72 3.26 -17.33 -12.26
CA ILE A 72 3.42 -18.75 -12.64
C ILE A 72 2.16 -19.36 -13.26
N ALA A 73 2.33 -20.49 -13.94
CA ALA A 73 1.23 -21.21 -14.56
C ALA A 73 0.28 -21.80 -13.51
N GLU A 74 -1.03 -21.73 -13.76
CA GLU A 74 -2.05 -22.23 -12.85
C GLU A 74 -2.68 -23.55 -13.33
N PRO A 75 -3.12 -24.42 -12.40
CA PRO A 75 -2.91 -24.32 -10.95
C PRO A 75 -1.47 -24.70 -10.56
N PHE A 76 -0.93 -24.09 -9.50
CA PHE A 76 0.46 -24.30 -9.06
C PHE A 76 0.54 -24.95 -7.68
N LYS A 77 1.58 -25.76 -7.46
CA LYS A 77 1.94 -26.30 -6.15
C LYS A 77 2.69 -25.26 -5.33
N LYS A 78 2.62 -25.41 -4.00
CA LYS A 78 3.43 -24.62 -3.07
C LYS A 78 4.93 -24.68 -3.39
N SER A 79 5.44 -25.84 -3.81
CA SER A 79 6.85 -26.01 -4.20
C SER A 79 7.24 -25.20 -5.45
N GLU A 80 6.32 -25.00 -6.39
CA GLU A 80 6.56 -24.21 -7.61
C GLU A 80 6.63 -22.71 -7.26
N LEU A 81 5.79 -22.25 -6.33
CA LEU A 81 5.84 -20.89 -5.82
C LEU A 81 7.14 -20.62 -5.04
N ILE A 82 7.56 -21.56 -4.18
CA ILE A 82 8.84 -21.50 -3.45
C ILE A 82 10.03 -21.45 -4.43
N ALA A 83 9.98 -22.21 -5.52
CA ALA A 83 11.06 -22.24 -6.51
C ALA A 83 11.32 -20.85 -7.10
N VAL A 84 10.27 -20.07 -7.35
CA VAL A 84 10.36 -18.70 -7.89
C VAL A 84 10.51 -17.58 -6.85
N THR A 85 10.27 -17.89 -5.57
CA THR A 85 10.42 -16.98 -4.43
C THR A 85 11.50 -17.51 -3.47
N SER A 86 11.13 -17.97 -2.28
CA SER A 86 12.02 -18.57 -1.28
C SER A 86 11.26 -19.54 -0.35
N SER A 87 11.97 -20.22 0.55
CA SER A 87 11.39 -21.17 1.52
C SER A 87 10.39 -20.53 2.48
N GLU A 88 10.60 -19.24 2.79
CA GLU A 88 9.81 -18.46 3.73
C GLU A 88 8.37 -18.23 3.25
N THR A 89 8.11 -18.43 1.96
CA THR A 89 6.75 -18.47 1.39
C THR A 89 5.85 -19.48 2.11
N THR A 90 6.45 -20.51 2.72
CA THR A 90 5.73 -21.46 3.57
C THR A 90 4.93 -20.82 4.69
N PHE A 91 5.44 -19.74 5.29
CA PHE A 91 4.80 -19.07 6.42
C PHE A 91 3.78 -18.02 5.96
N ALA A 92 3.93 -17.50 4.74
CA ALA A 92 3.10 -16.42 4.20
C ALA A 92 1.91 -16.93 3.38
N ILE A 93 2.01 -18.12 2.77
CA ILE A 93 0.96 -18.67 1.89
C ILE A 93 -0.38 -18.84 2.61
N GLU A 94 -0.35 -19.19 3.90
CA GLU A 94 -1.55 -19.38 4.70
C GLU A 94 -2.32 -18.06 4.89
N ASN A 95 -1.59 -16.97 5.19
CA ASN A 95 -2.18 -15.64 5.32
C ASN A 95 -2.82 -15.18 4.00
N LEU A 96 -2.14 -15.39 2.86
CA LEU A 96 -2.68 -15.07 1.53
C LEU A 96 -3.93 -15.88 1.19
N TRP A 97 -3.99 -17.14 1.64
CA TRP A 97 -5.16 -17.99 1.50
C TRP A 97 -6.32 -17.52 2.39
N GLN A 98 -6.05 -17.15 3.64
CA GLN A 98 -7.03 -16.59 4.57
C GLN A 98 -7.62 -15.27 4.04
N LEU A 99 -6.80 -14.41 3.43
CA LEU A 99 -7.23 -13.18 2.75
C LEU A 99 -8.03 -13.41 1.45
N GLY A 100 -8.05 -14.64 0.94
CA GLY A 100 -8.69 -14.99 -0.33
C GLY A 100 -7.95 -14.44 -1.56
N LEU A 101 -6.66 -14.11 -1.43
CA LEU A 101 -5.80 -13.68 -2.55
C LEU A 101 -5.21 -14.86 -3.31
N ILE A 102 -5.25 -16.05 -2.71
CA ILE A 102 -5.10 -17.34 -3.37
C ILE A 102 -6.15 -18.30 -2.82
N TYR A 103 -6.51 -19.32 -3.59
CA TYR A 103 -7.45 -20.34 -3.15
C TYR A 103 -6.99 -21.75 -3.59
N LYS A 104 -7.38 -22.75 -2.80
CA LYS A 104 -7.00 -24.16 -2.99
C LYS A 104 -7.77 -24.81 -4.17
N ASP A 105 -7.05 -25.52 -5.02
CA ASP A 105 -7.56 -26.41 -6.08
C ASP A 105 -6.96 -27.80 -5.85
N GLY A 106 -7.56 -28.56 -4.93
CA GLY A 106 -6.98 -29.81 -4.41
C GLY A 106 -5.70 -29.56 -3.60
N ASP A 107 -4.59 -30.16 -4.03
CA ASP A 107 -3.25 -29.96 -3.45
C ASP A 107 -2.51 -28.74 -4.02
N LYS A 108 -3.17 -28.00 -4.92
CA LYS A 108 -2.62 -26.84 -5.64
C LYS A 108 -3.34 -25.55 -5.25
N TYR A 109 -2.87 -24.44 -5.80
CA TYR A 109 -3.40 -23.10 -5.60
C TYR A 109 -3.69 -22.43 -6.95
N ARG A 110 -4.60 -21.46 -6.89
CA ARG A 110 -4.94 -20.52 -7.96
C ARG A 110 -5.05 -19.11 -7.39
N THR A 111 -4.92 -18.11 -8.25
CA THR A 111 -5.23 -16.72 -7.93
C THR A 111 -6.64 -16.35 -8.42
N PRO A 112 -7.37 -15.45 -7.73
CA PRO A 112 -8.60 -14.88 -8.26
C PRO A 112 -8.38 -14.17 -9.61
N THR A 113 -9.31 -14.31 -10.55
CA THR A 113 -9.14 -13.80 -11.92
C THR A 113 -8.87 -12.30 -11.97
N ASN A 114 -9.57 -11.50 -11.15
CA ASN A 114 -9.41 -10.05 -11.17
C ASN A 114 -8.14 -9.60 -10.44
N LEU A 115 -7.55 -10.47 -9.60
CA LEU A 115 -6.26 -10.18 -8.97
C LEU A 115 -5.16 -10.08 -10.02
N LYS A 116 -5.15 -11.00 -11.00
CA LYS A 116 -4.21 -10.93 -12.14
C LYS A 116 -4.36 -9.65 -12.94
N LEU A 117 -5.59 -9.20 -13.17
CA LEU A 117 -5.86 -7.94 -13.87
C LEU A 117 -5.33 -6.73 -13.10
N LEU A 118 -5.40 -6.76 -11.76
CA LEU A 118 -4.86 -5.70 -10.90
C LEU A 118 -3.33 -5.67 -10.88
N ILE A 119 -2.68 -6.83 -10.84
CA ILE A 119 -1.21 -6.91 -10.95
C ILE A 119 -0.74 -6.52 -12.36
N GLY A 120 -1.55 -6.80 -13.38
CA GLY A 120 -1.31 -6.43 -14.77
C GLY A 120 -0.73 -7.56 -15.63
N ASP A 121 -0.62 -7.29 -16.94
CA ASP A 121 -0.21 -8.27 -17.94
C ASP A 121 1.27 -8.66 -17.87
N GLU A 122 2.10 -7.77 -17.31
CA GLU A 122 3.54 -7.92 -17.16
C GLU A 122 3.95 -7.92 -15.67
N PRO A 123 3.49 -8.89 -14.85
CA PRO A 123 3.80 -8.94 -13.44
C PRO A 123 5.32 -8.95 -13.25
N VAL A 124 5.82 -8.09 -12.37
CA VAL A 124 7.26 -7.92 -12.08
C VAL A 124 8.15 -7.76 -13.33
N GLY A 125 7.61 -7.12 -14.37
CA GLY A 125 8.31 -6.90 -15.64
C GLY A 125 8.60 -8.19 -16.41
N LEU A 126 7.84 -9.26 -16.18
CA LEU A 126 7.90 -10.47 -16.99
C LEU A 126 6.99 -10.34 -18.19
N GLY A 127 7.42 -10.83 -19.34
CA GLY A 127 6.65 -10.75 -20.57
C GLY A 127 5.45 -11.71 -20.62
N PRO A 128 4.86 -11.87 -21.81
CA PRO A 128 3.73 -12.77 -22.03
C PRO A 128 4.10 -14.23 -21.77
N ILE A 129 3.09 -15.06 -21.56
CA ILE A 129 3.26 -16.52 -21.42
C ILE A 129 3.73 -17.10 -22.75
N TYR A 130 4.68 -18.04 -22.69
CA TYR A 130 5.15 -18.72 -23.89
C TYR A 130 4.01 -19.54 -24.54
N PRO A 131 3.82 -19.46 -25.87
CA PRO A 131 2.82 -20.27 -26.55
C PRO A 131 3.24 -21.75 -26.54
N GLY A 132 2.63 -22.54 -25.65
CA GLY A 132 2.89 -23.97 -25.51
C GLY A 132 4.02 -24.30 -24.53
N LYS A 133 4.81 -25.33 -24.82
CA LYS A 133 5.87 -25.80 -23.92
C LYS A 133 7.20 -25.15 -24.30
N ALA A 134 7.72 -24.29 -23.42
CA ALA A 134 9.03 -23.64 -23.59
C ALA A 134 10.18 -24.65 -23.46
N ASP A 135 11.10 -24.66 -24.42
CA ASP A 135 12.36 -25.41 -24.32
C ASP A 135 13.48 -24.50 -23.80
N LEU A 136 13.64 -24.50 -22.49
CA LEU A 136 14.60 -23.64 -21.78
C LEU A 136 16.07 -24.04 -22.00
N ASN A 137 16.34 -25.21 -22.60
CA ASN A 137 17.72 -25.64 -22.86
C ASN A 137 18.40 -24.79 -23.94
N LYS A 138 17.62 -24.19 -24.85
CA LYS A 138 18.11 -23.31 -25.91
C LYS A 138 18.87 -22.08 -25.41
N LEU A 139 18.67 -21.71 -24.14
CA LEU A 139 19.44 -20.63 -23.52
C LEU A 139 20.93 -20.93 -23.39
N LYS A 140 21.36 -22.19 -23.50
CA LYS A 140 22.78 -22.58 -23.45
C LYS A 140 23.53 -22.26 -24.76
N ASP A 141 22.81 -22.19 -25.87
CA ASP A 141 23.38 -22.05 -27.21
C ASP A 141 23.32 -20.60 -27.72
N VAL A 142 22.96 -19.64 -26.84
CA VAL A 142 22.76 -18.24 -27.21
C VAL A 142 24.08 -17.60 -27.62
N PRO A 143 24.19 -17.01 -28.83
CA PRO A 143 25.38 -16.29 -29.24
C PRO A 143 25.62 -15.03 -28.39
N LYS A 144 26.88 -14.66 -28.17
CA LYS A 144 27.27 -13.44 -27.41
C LYS A 144 26.58 -12.16 -27.88
N THR A 145 26.31 -12.02 -29.18
CA THR A 145 25.60 -10.87 -29.75
C THR A 145 24.15 -10.78 -29.27
N SER A 146 23.51 -11.92 -29.00
CA SER A 146 22.13 -12.03 -28.53
C SER A 146 22.02 -11.97 -27.00
N GLU A 147 23.07 -12.38 -26.28
CA GLU A 147 23.14 -12.27 -24.81
C GLU A 147 22.95 -10.82 -24.34
N ALA A 148 23.55 -9.85 -25.03
CA ALA A 148 23.40 -8.43 -24.69
C ALA A 148 21.96 -7.93 -24.82
N VAL A 149 21.16 -8.50 -25.74
CA VAL A 149 19.73 -8.21 -25.88
C VAL A 149 18.96 -8.82 -24.72
N LEU A 150 19.20 -10.10 -24.41
CA LEU A 150 18.56 -10.78 -23.29
C LEU A 150 18.87 -10.12 -21.94
N ALA A 151 20.11 -9.66 -21.73
CA ALA A 151 20.49 -8.97 -20.50
C ALA A 151 19.64 -7.71 -20.25
N LYS A 152 19.34 -6.94 -21.30
CA LYS A 152 18.47 -5.75 -21.23
C LYS A 152 17.02 -6.13 -20.91
N LEU A 153 16.50 -7.19 -21.53
CA LEU A 153 15.12 -7.65 -21.36
C LEU A 153 14.88 -8.41 -20.04
N THR A 154 15.95 -8.90 -19.38
CA THR A 154 15.82 -9.73 -18.17
C THR A 154 15.24 -8.94 -16.99
N TRP A 155 15.74 -7.73 -16.74
CA TRP A 155 15.27 -6.84 -15.65
C TRP A 155 14.73 -5.49 -16.14
N GLY A 156 14.81 -5.22 -17.44
CA GLY A 156 14.14 -4.09 -18.08
C GLY A 156 12.73 -4.46 -18.55
N PRO A 157 12.11 -3.63 -19.40
CA PRO A 157 10.86 -3.97 -20.05
C PRO A 157 11.01 -5.29 -20.82
N PRO A 158 10.05 -6.24 -20.69
CA PRO A 158 10.15 -7.53 -21.36
C PRO A 158 9.86 -7.44 -22.87
N ARG A 159 9.57 -6.24 -23.38
CA ARG A 159 9.32 -5.95 -24.80
C ARG A 159 10.43 -5.07 -25.38
N GLY A 160 10.81 -5.36 -26.62
CA GLY A 160 11.78 -4.60 -27.39
C GLY A 160 11.19 -4.11 -28.71
N GLN A 161 11.49 -2.87 -29.08
CA GLN A 161 11.14 -2.28 -30.38
C GLN A 161 12.18 -2.65 -31.44
N ILE A 162 11.71 -2.97 -32.65
CA ILE A 162 12.53 -3.33 -33.81
C ILE A 162 12.01 -2.64 -35.08
N THR A 163 12.88 -2.42 -36.06
CA THR A 163 12.53 -1.72 -37.30
C THR A 163 11.57 -2.53 -38.18
N ASP A 164 11.79 -3.84 -38.32
CA ASP A 164 10.93 -4.74 -39.09
C ASP A 164 11.21 -6.19 -38.67
N ILE A 165 10.17 -6.92 -38.27
CA ILE A 165 10.26 -8.35 -37.91
C ILE A 165 10.77 -9.22 -39.06
N LYS A 166 10.62 -8.79 -40.32
CA LYS A 166 11.15 -9.50 -41.49
C LYS A 166 12.66 -9.27 -41.68
N LYS A 167 13.24 -8.27 -41.02
CA LYS A 167 14.66 -7.93 -41.06
C LYS A 167 15.21 -7.60 -39.66
N PRO A 168 15.17 -8.56 -38.71
CA PRO A 168 15.45 -8.31 -37.29
C PRO A 168 16.94 -8.09 -36.97
N GLY A 169 17.84 -8.23 -37.94
CA GLY A 169 19.28 -8.27 -37.70
C GLY A 169 19.73 -9.60 -37.07
N THR A 170 21.04 -9.81 -36.95
CA THR A 170 21.62 -11.10 -36.54
C THR A 170 21.30 -11.48 -35.09
N ALA A 171 21.39 -10.53 -34.17
CA ALA A 171 21.19 -10.78 -32.74
C ALA A 171 19.73 -11.15 -32.39
N ILE A 172 18.76 -10.41 -32.93
CA ILE A 172 17.33 -10.65 -32.66
C ILE A 172 16.81 -11.78 -33.55
N GLY A 173 17.27 -11.87 -34.80
CA GLY A 173 16.90 -12.95 -35.72
C GLY A 173 17.16 -14.33 -35.13
N TRP A 174 18.35 -14.56 -34.57
CA TRP A 174 18.66 -15.85 -33.94
C TRP A 174 17.71 -16.17 -32.76
N LEU A 175 17.35 -15.16 -31.95
CA LEU A 175 16.43 -15.35 -30.81
C LEU A 175 15.01 -15.66 -31.28
N LEU A 176 14.56 -15.08 -32.39
CA LEU A 176 13.25 -15.37 -33.00
C LEU A 176 13.24 -16.76 -33.64
N ASP A 177 14.27 -17.11 -34.41
CA ASP A 177 14.41 -18.42 -35.06
C ASP A 177 14.42 -19.57 -34.03
N ASN A 178 14.94 -19.31 -32.83
CA ASN A 178 14.96 -20.26 -31.73
C ASN A 178 13.72 -20.20 -30.83
N ASN A 179 12.76 -19.31 -31.09
CA ASN A 179 11.59 -19.03 -30.26
C ASN A 179 11.95 -18.67 -28.81
N ILE A 180 13.05 -17.96 -28.59
CA ILE A 180 13.36 -17.36 -27.28
C ILE A 180 12.69 -15.99 -27.15
N LEU A 181 12.58 -15.25 -28.26
CA LEU A 181 11.68 -14.10 -28.37
C LEU A 181 10.47 -14.48 -29.22
N ILE A 182 9.33 -13.86 -28.94
CA ILE A 182 8.13 -13.99 -29.75
C ILE A 182 7.75 -12.65 -30.38
N PRO A 183 7.28 -12.64 -31.64
CA PRO A 183 6.74 -11.43 -32.25
C PRO A 183 5.40 -11.08 -31.63
N MET A 184 5.22 -9.80 -31.27
CA MET A 184 3.93 -9.25 -30.82
C MET A 184 3.21 -8.58 -31.99
N ASP A 185 3.96 -7.86 -32.83
CA ASP A 185 3.52 -7.20 -34.05
C ASP A 185 4.71 -7.05 -35.02
N SER A 186 4.59 -6.25 -36.08
CA SER A 186 5.66 -6.06 -37.08
C SER A 186 6.89 -5.30 -36.56
N HIS A 187 6.79 -4.62 -35.42
CA HIS A 187 7.80 -3.75 -34.82
C HIS A 187 8.11 -4.08 -33.36
N THR A 188 7.46 -5.07 -32.75
CA THR A 188 7.63 -5.40 -31.34
C THR A 188 7.90 -6.88 -31.14
N VAL A 189 8.93 -7.19 -30.36
CA VAL A 189 9.23 -8.53 -29.86
C VAL A 189 9.11 -8.57 -28.34
N ALA A 190 8.77 -9.72 -27.78
CA ALA A 190 8.69 -9.91 -26.34
C ALA A 190 9.53 -11.11 -25.90
N LEU A 191 10.12 -11.00 -24.71
CA LEU A 191 10.74 -12.11 -23.98
C LEU A 191 9.64 -12.83 -23.19
N PRO A 192 9.30 -14.07 -23.53
CA PRO A 192 8.29 -14.83 -22.82
C PRO A 192 8.73 -15.12 -21.39
N ARG A 193 7.74 -15.18 -20.50
CA ARG A 193 7.91 -15.24 -19.05
C ARG A 193 8.82 -16.38 -18.58
N GLU A 194 8.70 -17.56 -19.17
CA GLU A 194 9.45 -18.76 -18.82
C GLU A 194 10.95 -18.59 -19.06
N PHE A 195 11.33 -17.96 -20.18
CA PHE A 195 12.71 -17.59 -20.46
C PHE A 195 13.18 -16.48 -19.55
N GLY A 196 12.34 -15.47 -19.29
CA GLY A 196 12.62 -14.40 -18.33
C GLY A 196 12.96 -14.93 -16.94
N ILE A 197 12.10 -15.78 -16.36
CA ILE A 197 12.33 -16.41 -15.05
C ILE A 197 13.63 -17.23 -15.06
N LYS A 198 13.90 -17.98 -16.14
CA LYS A 198 15.14 -18.77 -16.25
C LYS A 198 16.39 -17.89 -16.29
N LEU A 199 16.35 -16.77 -17.02
CA LEU A 199 17.44 -15.77 -17.09
C LEU A 199 17.66 -15.06 -15.75
N ARG A 200 16.61 -14.90 -14.95
CA ARG A 200 16.66 -14.38 -13.57
C ARG A 200 17.13 -15.42 -12.54
N GLY A 201 17.70 -16.54 -12.97
CA GLY A 201 18.17 -17.60 -12.07
C GLY A 201 17.04 -18.42 -11.44
N GLY A 202 15.87 -18.44 -12.06
CA GLY A 202 14.68 -19.13 -11.56
C GLY A 202 13.83 -18.29 -10.62
N LYS A 203 14.16 -17.02 -10.39
CA LYS A 203 13.42 -16.10 -9.51
C LYS A 203 12.63 -15.07 -10.29
N VAL A 204 11.51 -14.62 -9.74
CA VAL A 204 10.68 -13.58 -10.38
C VAL A 204 11.13 -12.17 -9.95
N HIS A 205 11.52 -12.01 -8.69
CA HIS A 205 11.97 -10.76 -8.10
C HIS A 205 13.49 -10.67 -8.05
N LYS A 206 14.04 -9.46 -8.19
CA LYS A 206 15.50 -9.23 -8.13
C LYS A 206 16.01 -9.37 -6.71
N GLU A 207 15.26 -8.82 -5.77
CA GLU A 207 15.53 -8.84 -4.34
C GLU A 207 14.23 -9.21 -3.62
N LEU A 208 14.29 -10.14 -2.68
CA LEU A 208 13.15 -10.54 -1.86
C LEU A 208 13.23 -9.83 -0.52
N SER A 209 12.21 -9.03 -0.20
CA SER A 209 12.12 -8.29 1.05
C SER A 209 11.38 -9.11 2.10
N ILE A 210 11.96 -10.24 2.50
CA ILE A 210 11.32 -11.25 3.38
C ILE A 210 10.96 -10.68 4.76
N LYS A 211 11.75 -9.74 5.27
CA LYS A 211 11.55 -9.07 6.56
C LYS A 211 11.69 -7.57 6.40
N ALA A 212 11.04 -6.82 7.30
CA ALA A 212 11.30 -5.40 7.45
C ALA A 212 12.79 -5.17 7.78
N PRO A 213 13.39 -4.06 7.30
CA PRO A 213 14.71 -3.66 7.75
C PRO A 213 14.68 -3.31 9.25
N ASP A 214 15.84 -3.39 9.91
CA ASP A 214 15.95 -3.00 11.31
C ASP A 214 15.86 -1.48 11.47
N LEU A 215 15.24 -1.03 12.57
CA LEU A 215 15.14 0.39 12.88
C LEU A 215 16.49 0.93 13.34
N THR A 216 17.01 1.94 12.64
CA THR A 216 18.24 2.65 13.01
C THR A 216 17.90 3.96 13.68
N GLY A 217 18.70 4.33 14.67
CA GLY A 217 18.46 5.53 15.45
C GLY A 217 19.37 5.68 16.66
N LYS A 218 19.18 6.78 17.38
CA LYS A 218 19.89 7.04 18.62
C LYS A 218 19.14 6.40 19.78
N LYS A 219 19.85 5.65 20.62
CA LYS A 219 19.30 5.14 21.88
C LYS A 219 19.16 6.27 22.91
N LEU A 220 17.99 6.37 23.54
CA LEU A 220 17.70 7.27 24.65
C LEU A 220 17.14 6.47 25.83
N SER A 221 17.24 7.04 27.04
CA SER A 221 16.61 6.42 28.21
C SER A 221 15.11 6.66 28.19
N GLN A 222 14.32 5.67 28.62
CA GLN A 222 12.85 5.78 28.70
C GLN A 222 12.41 7.04 29.47
N LYS A 223 13.09 7.36 30.58
CA LYS A 223 12.82 8.56 31.36
C LYS A 223 12.91 9.86 30.56
N GLN A 224 13.89 9.98 29.64
CA GLN A 224 14.01 11.18 28.80
C GLN A 224 12.89 11.25 27.76
N ILE A 225 12.48 10.10 27.24
CA ILE A 225 11.38 9.98 26.28
C ILE A 225 10.06 10.37 26.94
N ASP A 226 9.77 9.85 28.13
CA ASP A 226 8.55 10.19 28.88
C ASP A 226 8.47 11.68 29.21
N LEU A 227 9.58 12.28 29.66
CA LEU A 227 9.64 13.73 29.94
C LEU A 227 9.39 14.56 28.68
N ALA A 228 9.98 14.17 27.55
CA ALA A 228 9.73 14.83 26.27
C ALA A 228 8.29 14.65 25.78
N ALA A 229 7.71 13.47 25.96
CA ALA A 229 6.33 13.17 25.59
C ALA A 229 5.35 14.03 26.39
N ILE A 230 5.48 14.08 27.72
CA ILE A 230 4.63 14.91 28.58
C ILE A 230 4.72 16.38 28.17
N ALA A 231 5.94 16.91 27.96
CA ALA A 231 6.13 18.29 27.56
C ALA A 231 5.47 18.61 26.21
N ASN A 232 5.57 17.71 25.22
CA ASN A 232 4.94 17.89 23.91
C ASN A 232 3.42 17.76 23.97
N ILE A 233 2.88 16.81 24.73
CA ILE A 233 1.43 16.64 24.93
C ILE A 233 0.83 17.91 25.56
N SER A 234 1.44 18.43 26.63
CA SER A 234 1.00 19.68 27.26
C SER A 234 1.08 20.87 26.30
N THR A 235 2.13 20.93 25.48
CA THR A 235 2.31 22.00 24.48
C THR A 235 1.23 21.96 23.40
N VAL A 236 0.93 20.77 22.86
CA VAL A 236 -0.12 20.60 21.85
C VAL A 236 -1.49 20.98 22.41
N MET A 237 -1.83 20.54 23.63
CA MET A 237 -3.10 20.92 24.25
C MET A 237 -3.23 22.43 24.47
N ARG A 238 -2.14 23.10 24.91
CA ARG A 238 -2.11 24.55 25.03
C ARG A 238 -2.33 25.25 23.69
N TRP A 239 -1.68 24.78 22.61
CA TRP A 239 -1.90 25.36 21.28
C TRP A 239 -3.32 25.16 20.78
N CYS A 240 -3.96 24.01 21.04
CA CYS A 240 -5.37 23.81 20.72
C CYS A 240 -6.27 24.83 21.45
N GLU A 241 -6.02 25.05 22.74
CA GLU A 241 -6.77 26.00 23.56
C GLU A 241 -6.57 27.45 23.07
N GLU A 242 -5.32 27.87 22.86
CA GLU A 242 -4.98 29.21 22.35
C GLU A 242 -5.57 29.46 20.95
N LEU A 243 -5.52 28.45 20.06
CA LEU A 243 -6.14 28.53 18.74
C LEU A 243 -7.66 28.73 18.86
N LEU A 244 -8.34 27.92 19.65
CA LEU A 244 -9.80 28.00 19.77
C LEU A 244 -10.27 29.31 20.44
N HIS A 245 -9.54 29.82 21.44
CA HIS A 245 -9.80 31.15 21.97
C HIS A 245 -9.60 32.24 20.92
N ASN A 246 -8.50 32.20 20.16
CA ASN A 246 -8.26 33.17 19.09
C ASN A 246 -9.38 33.17 18.04
N LEU A 247 -9.86 31.99 17.63
CA LEU A 247 -10.96 31.88 16.67
C LEU A 247 -12.33 32.27 17.25
N SER A 248 -12.49 32.27 18.58
CA SER A 248 -13.69 32.81 19.23
C SER A 248 -13.74 34.33 19.13
N ASP A 249 -12.59 34.99 19.23
CA ASP A 249 -12.48 36.45 19.18
C ASP A 249 -12.41 36.97 17.73
N GLU A 250 -11.67 36.28 16.86
CA GLU A 250 -11.43 36.65 15.46
C GLU A 250 -11.69 35.47 14.50
N PRO A 251 -12.96 35.06 14.29
CA PRO A 251 -13.28 33.96 13.38
C PRO A 251 -12.95 34.33 11.93
N PRO A 252 -12.06 33.59 11.24
CA PRO A 252 -11.82 33.80 9.82
C PRO A 252 -12.96 33.22 8.98
N THR A 253 -13.10 33.75 7.77
CA THR A 253 -14.02 33.19 6.76
C THR A 253 -13.31 32.12 5.95
N ALA A 254 -13.98 30.98 5.74
CA ALA A 254 -13.48 29.89 4.94
C ALA A 254 -13.33 30.29 3.46
N LEU A 255 -12.36 29.66 2.80
CA LEU A 255 -12.22 29.75 1.35
C LEU A 255 -13.44 29.10 0.67
N ARG A 256 -13.79 29.57 -0.54
CA ARG A 256 -14.81 28.93 -1.39
C ARG A 256 -14.54 27.44 -1.65
N THR A 257 -13.27 27.03 -1.62
CA THR A 257 -12.83 25.63 -1.77
C THR A 257 -12.83 24.85 -0.47
N GLY A 258 -13.28 25.46 0.63
CA GLY A 258 -13.15 24.97 1.99
C GLY A 258 -11.80 25.36 2.62
N GLY A 259 -11.84 25.58 3.93
CA GLY A 259 -10.64 25.71 4.76
C GLY A 259 -10.12 27.12 5.00
N ILE A 260 -9.02 27.23 5.76
CA ILE A 260 -8.44 28.52 6.19
C ILE A 260 -7.52 29.08 5.10
N GLY A 261 -7.72 30.35 4.75
CA GLY A 261 -6.86 31.07 3.81
C GLY A 261 -5.45 31.31 4.34
N ILE A 262 -4.45 31.40 3.46
CA ILE A 262 -3.04 31.58 3.85
C ILE A 262 -2.79 32.85 4.68
N ARG A 263 -3.58 33.92 4.47
CA ARG A 263 -3.45 35.17 5.24
C ARG A 263 -3.91 34.98 6.67
N ASP A 264 -5.05 34.33 6.87
CA ASP A 264 -5.59 34.05 8.20
C ASP A 264 -4.74 32.99 8.91
N LEU A 265 -4.28 31.96 8.20
CA LEU A 265 -3.36 30.97 8.74
C LEU A 265 -2.06 31.60 9.26
N LYS A 266 -1.51 32.58 8.54
CA LYS A 266 -0.34 33.37 9.01
C LYS A 266 -0.63 34.13 10.30
N ARG A 267 -1.77 34.83 10.35
CA ARG A 267 -2.16 35.58 11.56
C ARG A 267 -2.35 34.65 12.76
N ILE A 268 -3.03 33.52 12.55
CA ILE A 268 -3.22 32.50 13.58
C ILE A 268 -1.86 31.97 14.05
N ALA A 269 -0.98 31.58 13.14
CA ALA A 269 0.35 31.06 13.44
C ALA A 269 1.19 32.07 14.26
N GLU A 270 1.15 33.36 13.87
CA GLU A 270 1.78 34.45 14.63
C GLU A 270 1.19 34.60 16.04
N HIS A 271 -0.13 34.49 16.18
CA HIS A 271 -0.82 34.62 17.47
C HIS A 271 -0.45 33.49 18.45
N ILE A 272 -0.51 32.23 18.00
CA ILE A 272 -0.17 31.06 18.85
C ILE A 272 1.35 30.78 18.92
N GLY A 273 2.17 31.55 18.18
CA GLY A 273 3.63 31.52 18.25
C GLY A 273 4.27 30.30 17.60
N VAL A 274 3.74 29.80 16.48
CA VAL A 274 4.29 28.66 15.72
C VAL A 274 4.38 28.95 14.23
N ASP A 275 4.91 28.03 13.43
CA ASP A 275 4.88 28.14 11.97
C ASP A 275 3.52 27.75 11.37
N GLU A 276 3.28 28.15 10.12
CA GLU A 276 2.00 27.91 9.42
C GLU A 276 1.64 26.42 9.32
N ALA A 277 2.63 25.53 9.19
CA ALA A 277 2.40 24.09 9.10
C ALA A 277 1.92 23.52 10.44
N CYS A 278 2.52 23.97 11.54
CA CYS A 278 2.11 23.62 12.89
C CYS A 278 0.72 24.18 13.21
N ALA A 279 0.45 25.46 12.92
CA ALA A 279 -0.87 26.05 13.13
C ALA A 279 -1.97 25.31 12.36
N GLY A 280 -1.69 24.96 11.09
CA GLY A 280 -2.58 24.15 10.27
C GLY A 280 -2.80 22.75 10.85
N PHE A 281 -1.76 22.09 11.38
CA PHE A 281 -1.89 20.81 12.06
C PHE A 281 -2.75 20.89 13.33
N ILE A 282 -2.58 21.93 14.14
CA ILE A 282 -3.40 22.15 15.35
C ILE A 282 -4.87 22.39 14.98
N ALA A 283 -5.13 23.22 13.96
CA ALA A 283 -6.49 23.44 13.46
C ALA A 283 -7.13 22.12 12.98
N GLU A 284 -6.38 21.26 12.28
CA GLU A 284 -6.85 19.94 11.85
C GLU A 284 -7.20 19.02 13.03
N LEU A 285 -6.40 19.01 14.11
CA LEU A 285 -6.72 18.24 15.32
C LEU A 285 -8.02 18.72 15.97
N CYS A 286 -8.20 20.04 16.11
CA CYS A 286 -9.41 20.63 16.67
C CYS A 286 -10.64 20.34 15.81
N TYR A 287 -10.49 20.39 14.48
CA TYR A 287 -11.56 20.08 13.53
C TYR A 287 -11.97 18.60 13.59
N LEU A 288 -10.99 17.69 13.62
CA LEU A 288 -11.25 16.25 13.81
C LEU A 288 -11.95 15.97 15.15
N GLY A 289 -11.53 16.65 16.21
CA GLY A 289 -12.16 16.58 17.54
C GLY A 289 -13.56 17.17 17.63
N GLY A 290 -14.08 17.77 16.55
CA GLY A 290 -15.35 18.50 16.56
C GLY A 290 -15.35 19.74 17.44
N LEU A 291 -14.16 20.20 17.89
CA LEU A 291 -14.00 21.42 18.69
C LEU A 291 -14.09 22.68 17.82
N LEU A 292 -13.86 22.52 16.51
CA LEU A 292 -13.84 23.56 15.49
C LEU A 292 -14.76 23.14 14.33
N VAL A 293 -15.51 24.08 13.75
CA VAL A 293 -16.38 23.83 12.60
C VAL A 293 -16.27 24.95 11.57
N ILE A 294 -16.64 24.66 10.32
CA ILE A 294 -16.99 25.66 9.32
C ILE A 294 -18.53 25.72 9.31
N ASP A 295 -19.09 26.84 9.76
CA ASP A 295 -20.53 27.00 9.88
C ASP A 295 -21.21 27.31 8.52
N PRO A 296 -22.55 27.38 8.45
CA PRO A 296 -23.26 27.66 7.20
C PRO A 296 -22.99 29.04 6.59
N ASP A 297 -22.48 30.00 7.37
CA ASP A 297 -22.10 31.35 6.92
C ASP A 297 -20.59 31.42 6.56
N ASP A 298 -19.97 30.26 6.37
CA ASP A 298 -18.55 30.06 6.07
C ASP A 298 -17.62 30.60 7.18
N GLN A 299 -18.10 30.83 8.41
CA GLN A 299 -17.23 31.20 9.52
C GLN A 299 -16.55 29.97 10.11
N ILE A 300 -15.28 30.13 10.48
CA ILE A 300 -14.50 29.08 11.14
C ILE A 300 -14.39 29.43 12.62
N LEU A 301 -15.18 28.76 13.46
CA LEU A 301 -15.28 29.08 14.89
C LEU A 301 -15.40 27.81 15.76
N PRO A 302 -15.08 27.91 17.07
CA PRO A 302 -15.26 26.81 17.99
C PRO A 302 -16.72 26.38 18.14
N THR A 303 -16.91 25.11 18.50
CA THR A 303 -18.23 24.56 18.85
C THR A 303 -18.41 24.53 20.36
N SER A 304 -19.63 24.23 20.83
CA SER A 304 -19.88 23.96 22.26
C SER A 304 -19.12 22.76 22.81
N ALA A 305 -18.55 21.90 21.94
CA ALA A 305 -17.69 20.82 22.38
C ALA A 305 -16.36 21.33 22.96
N PHE A 306 -15.92 22.54 22.59
CA PHE A 306 -14.74 23.17 23.18
C PHE A 306 -14.92 23.44 24.67
N ASP A 307 -16.04 24.04 25.08
CA ASP A 307 -16.35 24.29 26.49
C ASP A 307 -16.36 22.99 27.30
N LEU A 308 -16.99 21.95 26.76
CA LEU A 308 -17.00 20.63 27.38
C LEU A 308 -15.59 20.03 27.48
N TRP A 309 -14.78 20.15 26.42
CA TRP A 309 -13.40 19.67 26.40
C TRP A 309 -12.55 20.35 27.49
N LEU A 310 -12.74 21.65 27.76
CA LEU A 310 -12.07 22.39 28.84
C LEU A 310 -12.46 21.93 30.26
N THR A 311 -13.55 21.18 30.43
CA THR A 311 -13.95 20.63 31.74
C THR A 311 -13.37 19.24 32.02
N LYS A 312 -12.80 18.57 31.00
CA LYS A 312 -12.25 17.22 31.13
C LYS A 312 -10.87 17.21 31.77
N ASP A 313 -10.49 16.05 32.30
CA ASP A 313 -9.12 15.80 32.76
C ASP A 313 -8.13 15.78 31.58
N PRO A 314 -6.84 16.12 31.80
CA PRO A 314 -5.85 16.24 30.71
C PRO A 314 -5.70 14.99 29.85
N GLU A 315 -5.78 13.80 30.43
CA GLU A 315 -5.71 12.51 29.72
C GLU A 315 -6.88 12.32 28.75
N GLU A 316 -8.09 12.71 29.14
CA GLU A 316 -9.27 12.62 28.28
C GLU A 316 -9.21 13.63 27.15
N ARG A 317 -8.71 14.84 27.44
CA ARG A 317 -8.47 15.87 26.42
C ARG A 317 -7.49 15.38 25.37
N TRP A 318 -6.33 14.86 25.79
CA TRP A 318 -5.33 14.32 24.89
C TRP A 318 -5.87 13.13 24.09
N TYR A 319 -6.52 12.16 24.76
CA TYR A 319 -7.08 10.99 24.11
C TYR A 319 -8.07 11.37 23.00
N SER A 320 -8.97 12.33 23.28
CA SER A 320 -9.97 12.79 22.30
C SER A 320 -9.39 13.41 21.04
N LEU A 321 -8.17 13.97 21.11
CA LEU A 321 -7.46 14.50 19.94
C LEU A 321 -6.66 13.40 19.23
N ALA A 322 -5.89 12.62 20.00
CA ALA A 322 -4.94 11.66 19.46
C ALA A 322 -5.61 10.48 18.73
N VAL A 323 -6.72 9.96 19.27
CA VAL A 323 -7.41 8.80 18.68
C VAL A 323 -8.02 9.14 17.33
N LEU A 324 -8.63 10.33 17.20
CA LEU A 324 -9.24 10.78 15.96
C LEU A 324 -8.18 11.13 14.90
N TRP A 325 -7.04 11.68 15.32
CA TRP A 325 -5.90 11.84 14.42
C TRP A 325 -5.40 10.51 13.87
N LEU A 326 -5.33 9.47 14.71
CA LEU A 326 -4.86 8.14 14.34
C LEU A 326 -5.77 7.46 13.31
N GLU A 327 -7.08 7.61 13.46
CA GLU A 327 -8.09 7.03 12.55
C GLU A 327 -8.33 7.86 11.30
N SER A 328 -8.00 9.15 11.32
CA SER A 328 -8.28 10.07 10.23
C SER A 328 -7.50 9.77 8.94
N SER A 329 -8.20 9.86 7.82
CA SER A 329 -7.66 9.89 6.45
C SER A 329 -6.95 11.21 6.09
N ARG A 330 -6.95 12.22 6.95
CA ARG A 330 -6.41 13.56 6.65
C ARG A 330 -4.90 13.65 6.89
N VAL A 331 -4.19 14.31 5.98
CA VAL A 331 -2.72 14.46 5.96
C VAL A 331 -2.30 15.92 6.10
N ALA A 332 -2.31 16.46 7.32
CA ALA A 332 -1.92 17.83 7.60
C ALA A 332 -0.51 18.20 7.08
N GLY A 333 0.41 17.23 6.96
CA GLY A 333 1.76 17.47 6.41
C GLY A 333 1.82 17.90 4.94
N LEU A 334 0.67 17.91 4.23
CA LEU A 334 0.50 18.42 2.86
C LEU A 334 0.11 19.91 2.82
N ILE A 335 -0.29 20.50 3.95
CA ILE A 335 -0.59 21.94 4.02
C ILE A 335 0.63 22.72 3.54
N GLY A 336 0.41 23.68 2.64
CA GLY A 336 1.52 24.45 2.04
C GLY A 336 2.27 23.74 0.92
N LYS A 337 2.08 22.44 0.70
CA LYS A 337 2.88 21.61 -0.23
C LYS A 337 2.08 21.20 -1.46
N SER A 338 2.26 21.92 -2.57
CA SER A 338 1.76 21.52 -3.89
C SER A 338 2.48 22.27 -4.99
N SER A 339 2.67 21.61 -6.14
CA SER A 339 3.29 22.23 -7.32
C SER A 339 2.36 23.24 -8.01
N ASP A 340 1.04 23.04 -7.91
CA ASP A 340 0.06 23.78 -8.73
C ASP A 340 -0.89 24.66 -7.91
N LYS A 341 -1.32 24.21 -6.72
CA LYS A 341 -2.28 24.93 -5.85
C LYS A 341 -2.03 24.68 -4.38
N ASN A 342 -1.91 25.74 -3.59
CA ASN A 342 -1.71 25.64 -2.15
C ASN A 342 -2.86 24.86 -1.47
N ILE A 343 -2.52 23.82 -0.71
CA ILE A 343 -3.47 23.00 0.03
C ILE A 343 -3.77 23.70 1.36
N ALA A 344 -5.03 24.07 1.57
CA ALA A 344 -5.49 24.75 2.78
C ALA A 344 -5.82 23.75 3.91
N PRO A 345 -5.55 24.10 5.19
CA PRO A 345 -6.08 23.36 6.33
C PRO A 345 -7.61 23.41 6.34
N LEU A 346 -8.24 22.38 6.89
CA LEU A 346 -9.69 22.12 6.93
C LEU A 346 -10.34 21.89 5.55
N GLY A 347 -9.56 21.93 4.48
CA GLY A 347 -10.03 21.66 3.12
C GLY A 347 -10.17 20.16 2.81
N PRO A 348 -10.96 19.78 1.79
CA PRO A 348 -11.12 18.38 1.38
C PRO A 348 -9.85 17.78 0.74
N GLU A 349 -8.94 18.62 0.25
CA GLU A 349 -7.71 18.21 -0.46
C GLU A 349 -6.68 17.48 0.43
N LEU A 350 -6.91 17.42 1.75
CA LEU A 350 -6.06 16.73 2.72
C LEU A 350 -6.35 15.23 2.85
N ASP A 351 -7.47 14.74 2.29
CA ASP A 351 -7.90 13.34 2.43
C ASP A 351 -7.04 12.37 1.60
N ARG A 352 -6.48 11.34 2.24
CA ARG A 352 -5.76 10.23 1.63
C ARG A 352 -6.21 8.94 2.30
N ALA A 353 -7.00 8.13 1.59
CA ALA A 353 -7.62 6.91 2.12
C ALA A 353 -6.65 5.97 2.89
N GLY A 354 -5.39 5.84 2.46
CA GLY A 354 -4.42 4.93 3.09
C GLY A 354 -3.64 5.48 4.28
N VAL A 355 -3.74 6.78 4.63
CA VAL A 355 -2.84 7.37 5.63
C VAL A 355 -3.10 6.86 7.05
N GLY A 356 -4.34 6.47 7.39
CA GLY A 356 -4.65 5.91 8.71
C GLY A 356 -3.81 4.68 9.01
N LEU A 357 -3.67 3.78 8.03
CA LEU A 357 -2.83 2.59 8.13
C LEU A 357 -1.34 2.94 8.29
N ILE A 358 -0.86 3.96 7.57
CA ILE A 358 0.51 4.46 7.70
C ILE A 358 0.77 4.99 9.11
N LYS A 359 -0.15 5.77 9.69
CA LYS A 359 -0.03 6.29 11.08
C LYS A 359 0.03 5.14 12.09
N GLN A 360 -0.88 4.18 11.99
CA GLN A 360 -0.92 3.01 12.87
C GLN A 360 0.35 2.16 12.76
N THR A 361 0.82 1.91 11.53
CA THR A 361 2.08 1.19 11.29
C THR A 361 3.26 1.95 11.91
N THR A 362 3.32 3.26 11.71
CA THR A 362 4.39 4.10 12.26
C THR A 362 4.42 4.01 13.78
N LEU A 363 3.27 4.17 14.45
CA LEU A 363 3.18 4.02 15.91
C LEU A 363 3.54 2.62 16.38
N LYS A 364 3.09 1.57 15.67
CA LYS A 364 3.44 0.19 15.99
C LYS A 364 4.96 -0.02 15.97
N VAL A 365 5.64 0.47 14.94
CA VAL A 365 7.11 0.37 14.83
C VAL A 365 7.79 1.11 16.00
N LEU A 366 7.29 2.28 16.39
CA LEU A 366 7.84 3.02 17.52
C LEU A 366 7.61 2.31 18.87
N LEU A 367 6.41 1.74 19.08
CA LEU A 367 6.07 0.98 20.29
C LEU A 367 6.87 -0.32 20.42
N GLU A 368 7.20 -0.97 19.30
CA GLU A 368 8.09 -2.15 19.31
C GLU A 368 9.57 -1.76 19.57
N ASN A 369 9.90 -0.46 19.58
CA ASN A 369 11.26 0.08 19.69
C ASN A 369 11.36 1.30 20.63
N GLU A 370 10.76 1.24 21.82
CA GLU A 370 10.51 2.38 22.71
C GLU A 370 11.75 3.23 23.04
N GLU A 371 12.95 2.64 23.12
CA GLU A 371 14.20 3.34 23.49
C GLU A 371 14.98 3.93 22.30
N ILE A 372 14.41 3.89 21.08
CA ILE A 372 15.09 4.34 19.86
C ILE A 372 14.44 5.62 19.33
N THR A 373 15.22 6.69 19.20
CA THR A 373 14.86 7.84 18.37
C THR A 373 15.24 7.53 16.92
N PRO A 374 14.27 7.24 16.04
CA PRO A 374 14.59 6.71 14.73
C PRO A 374 15.13 7.78 13.79
N GLU A 375 16.03 7.37 12.90
CA GLU A 375 16.32 8.12 11.70
C GLU A 375 15.08 8.11 10.79
N ILE A 376 14.67 9.29 10.30
CA ILE A 376 13.44 9.42 9.48
C ILE A 376 13.49 8.49 8.26
N THR A 377 14.65 8.38 7.60
CA THR A 377 14.83 7.50 6.42
C THR A 377 14.69 6.02 6.75
N SER A 378 15.14 5.60 7.95
CA SER A 378 14.98 4.22 8.41
C SER A 378 13.51 3.90 8.68
N LEU A 379 12.82 4.77 9.43
CA LEU A 379 11.40 4.62 9.69
C LEU A 379 10.57 4.60 8.39
N GLN A 380 10.87 5.49 7.44
CA GLN A 380 10.23 5.49 6.12
C GLN A 380 10.42 4.17 5.37
N SER A 381 11.61 3.57 5.42
CA SER A 381 11.89 2.30 4.76
C SER A 381 11.09 1.14 5.36
N ILE A 382 10.91 1.13 6.69
CA ILE A 382 10.11 0.12 7.41
C ILE A 382 8.63 0.31 7.12
N VAL A 383 8.14 1.55 7.21
CA VAL A 383 6.72 1.87 6.94
C VAL A 383 6.36 1.52 5.50
N LYS A 384 7.25 1.80 4.54
CA LYS A 384 7.09 1.37 3.14
C LYS A 384 7.13 -0.16 3.01
N TRP A 385 7.92 -0.86 3.81
CA TRP A 385 7.90 -2.32 3.80
C TRP A 385 6.56 -2.88 4.27
N PHE A 386 5.93 -2.26 5.28
CA PHE A 386 4.59 -2.67 5.74
C PHE A 386 3.45 -2.21 4.82
N ASN A 387 3.67 -1.14 4.04
CA ASN A 387 2.69 -0.49 3.17
C ASN A 387 3.37 -0.20 1.79
N PRO A 388 3.57 -1.22 0.95
CA PRO A 388 4.42 -1.17 -0.24
C PRO A 388 3.93 -0.25 -1.37
#